data_AF-A0A4Q5QGK2-F1
#
_entry.id   AF-A0A4Q5QGK2-F1
#
_cell.length_a   1.000
_cell.length_b   1.000
_cell.length_c   1.000
_cell.angle_alpha   90.00
_cell.angle_beta   90.00
_cell.angle_gamma   90.00
#
_symmetry.space_group_name_H-M   'P 1'
#
loop_
_entity.id
_entity.type
_entity.pdbx_description
1 polymer ?
#
loop_
_entity_poly.entity_id
_entity_poly.type
_entity_poly.pdbx_seq_one_letter_code
_entity_poly.pdbx_strand_id
1 'polypeptide(L)'
;SGGQGAAVQAQGFDVHVPLKGSNVLQIAPRSLQPRGGILVNLEGSPVPLAFMVVGGRHAYDARVDVRVAGRGPNARVEIITRPNIPETGAANLTAMLDGVPPADAVPLSVTGISPDDGRAWRLGDKIYLRTQYTVLSPEWTASENGLGGMTIYALPSTPVVLLSDRNTGRSVTARLSE
;
A
#
# COMPACT_ATOMS: atom_id res chain seq x y z
N SER A 1 38.31 -6.80 4.13
CA SER A 1 38.03 -8.14 3.57
C SER A 1 36.66 -8.08 2.88
N GLY A 2 36.65 -7.91 1.55
CA GLY A 2 35.42 -7.71 0.77
C GLY A 2 34.80 -9.05 0.35
N GLY A 3 33.63 -9.38 0.89
CA GLY A 3 32.81 -10.46 0.40
C GLY A 3 32.01 -10.02 -0.82
N GLN A 4 32.27 -10.63 -1.98
CA GLN A 4 31.42 -10.54 -3.16
C GLN A 4 30.04 -11.12 -2.83
N GLY A 5 28.97 -10.39 -3.17
CA GLY A 5 27.61 -10.94 -3.12
C GLY A 5 27.51 -12.15 -4.04
N ALA A 6 26.91 -13.23 -3.55
CA ALA A 6 26.85 -14.50 -4.26
C ALA A 6 26.19 -14.35 -5.63
N ALA A 7 26.94 -14.64 -6.70
CA ALA A 7 26.43 -14.71 -8.04
C ALA A 7 25.53 -15.94 -8.17
N VAL A 8 24.22 -15.74 -8.37
CA VAL A 8 23.30 -16.82 -8.71
C VAL A 8 23.40 -17.05 -10.22
N GLN A 9 23.85 -18.23 -10.63
CA GLN A 9 23.86 -18.61 -12.04
C GLN A 9 22.43 -18.82 -12.54
N ALA A 10 21.84 -17.79 -13.14
CA ALA A 10 20.70 -17.96 -14.03
C ALA A 10 21.23 -18.59 -15.33
N GLN A 11 20.75 -19.76 -15.73
CA GLN A 11 21.15 -20.36 -17.02
C GLN A 11 20.83 -19.34 -18.14
N GLY A 12 21.85 -18.94 -18.90
CA GLY A 12 21.71 -18.03 -20.04
C GLY A 12 21.94 -16.53 -19.77
N PHE A 13 22.04 -16.07 -18.51
CA PHE A 13 22.35 -14.67 -18.18
C PHE A 13 23.46 -14.58 -17.12
N ASP A 14 24.27 -13.52 -17.21
CA ASP A 14 25.12 -13.04 -16.13
C ASP A 14 24.43 -11.86 -15.43
N VAL A 15 24.50 -11.86 -14.11
CA VAL A 15 23.75 -10.92 -13.26
C VAL A 15 24.73 -10.28 -12.29
N HIS A 16 24.83 -8.96 -12.32
CA HIS A 16 25.77 -8.20 -11.50
C HIS A 16 25.13 -6.96 -10.89
N VAL A 17 25.45 -6.70 -9.62
CA VAL A 17 25.12 -5.45 -8.95
C VAL A 17 26.33 -4.52 -9.11
N PRO A 18 26.23 -3.43 -9.90
CA PRO A 18 27.40 -2.63 -10.26
C PRO A 18 27.97 -1.83 -9.08
N LEU A 19 27.14 -1.54 -8.07
CA LEU A 19 27.50 -0.76 -6.89
C LEU A 19 26.94 -1.40 -5.63
N LYS A 20 27.77 -1.56 -4.60
CA LYS A 20 27.34 -2.12 -3.32
C LYS A 20 26.23 -1.26 -2.71
N GLY A 21 25.09 -1.87 -2.40
CA GLY A 21 23.92 -1.17 -1.84
C GLY A 21 23.02 -0.49 -2.88
N SER A 22 23.31 -0.64 -4.19
CA SER A 22 22.44 -0.15 -5.25
C SER A 22 21.22 -1.05 -5.45
N ASN A 23 20.10 -0.44 -5.84
CA ASN A 23 18.91 -1.10 -6.34
C ASN A 23 18.95 -1.34 -7.87
N VAL A 24 20.12 -1.16 -8.50
CA VAL A 24 20.33 -1.40 -9.93
C VAL A 24 20.92 -2.79 -10.12
N LEU A 25 20.35 -3.54 -11.07
CA LEU A 25 20.84 -4.83 -11.53
C LEU A 25 21.24 -4.72 -13.00
N GLN A 26 22.46 -5.14 -13.32
CA GLN A 26 22.88 -5.31 -14.70
C GLN A 26 22.76 -6.78 -15.09
N ILE A 27 22.08 -7.03 -16.21
CA ILE A 27 21.83 -8.37 -16.73
C ILE A 27 22.38 -8.44 -18.15
N ALA A 28 23.30 -9.36 -18.39
CA ALA A 28 23.92 -9.58 -19.68
C ALA A 28 23.59 -10.99 -20.20
N PRO A 29 23.24 -11.15 -21.48
CA PRO A 29 22.99 -12.46 -22.05
C PRO A 29 24.31 -13.22 -22.26
N ARG A 30 24.30 -14.53 -21.97
CA ARG A 30 25.42 -15.45 -22.23
C ARG A 30 25.27 -16.29 -23.49
N SER A 31 24.16 -16.13 -24.21
CA SER A 31 23.86 -16.89 -25.43
C SER A 31 23.09 -16.04 -26.43
N LEU A 32 22.95 -16.55 -27.66
CA LEU A 32 22.21 -15.89 -28.74
C LEU A 32 20.68 -15.96 -28.60
N GLN A 33 20.16 -16.87 -27.76
CA GLN A 33 18.73 -16.98 -27.43
C GLN A 33 18.57 -17.21 -25.92
N PRO A 34 18.89 -16.20 -25.10
CA PRO A 34 18.79 -16.33 -23.65
C PRO A 34 17.31 -16.35 -23.23
N ARG A 35 16.98 -17.21 -22.26
CA ARG A 35 15.64 -17.34 -21.70
C ARG A 35 15.75 -17.63 -20.21
N GLY A 36 15.06 -16.85 -19.38
CA GLY A 36 15.16 -17.00 -17.93
C GLY A 36 14.21 -16.10 -17.17
N GLY A 37 13.92 -16.47 -15.91
CA GLY A 37 13.06 -15.71 -15.01
C GLY A 37 13.83 -14.79 -14.09
N ILE A 38 13.24 -13.65 -13.77
CA ILE A 38 13.69 -12.74 -12.73
C ILE A 38 12.58 -12.65 -11.69
N LEU A 39 12.94 -12.92 -10.43
CA LEU A 39 12.09 -12.62 -9.28
C LEU A 39 12.64 -11.38 -8.58
N VAL A 40 11.79 -10.38 -8.39
CA VAL A 40 12.12 -9.15 -7.68
C VAL A 40 11.32 -9.11 -6.38
N ASN A 41 12.03 -9.16 -5.26
CA ASN A 41 11.43 -8.93 -3.94
C ASN A 41 11.45 -7.43 -3.65
N LEU A 42 10.28 -6.89 -3.31
CA LEU A 42 10.17 -5.55 -2.77
C LEU A 42 10.23 -5.64 -1.25
N GLU A 43 11.02 -4.77 -0.63
CA GLU A 43 11.08 -4.69 0.83
C GLU A 43 9.68 -4.44 1.41
N GLY A 44 9.27 -5.28 2.37
CA GLY A 44 7.93 -5.26 2.96
C GLY A 44 6.81 -5.89 2.12
N SER A 45 7.05 -6.30 0.88
CA SER A 45 6.05 -7.01 0.08
C SER A 45 6.06 -8.51 0.37
N PRO A 46 4.91 -9.13 0.72
CA PRO A 46 4.83 -10.57 0.93
C PRO A 46 4.85 -11.38 -0.38
N VAL A 47 4.65 -10.73 -1.53
CA VAL A 47 4.58 -11.38 -2.84
C VAL A 47 5.70 -10.84 -3.75
N PRO A 48 6.52 -11.72 -4.37
CA PRO A 48 7.53 -11.31 -5.34
C PRO A 48 6.91 -10.93 -6.68
N LEU A 49 7.56 -10.00 -7.41
CA LEU A 49 7.25 -9.75 -8.82
C LEU A 49 8.04 -10.72 -9.70
N ALA A 50 7.35 -11.41 -10.62
CA ALA A 50 7.96 -12.35 -11.54
C ALA A 50 7.98 -11.79 -12.97
N PHE A 51 9.16 -11.82 -13.60
CA PHE A 51 9.36 -11.42 -14.98
C PHE A 51 9.99 -12.55 -15.78
N MET A 52 9.61 -12.66 -17.06
CA MET A 52 10.30 -13.52 -18.01
C MET A 52 11.14 -12.66 -18.95
N VAL A 53 12.44 -12.94 -19.00
CA VAL A 53 13.35 -12.31 -19.96
C VAL A 53 13.63 -13.29 -21.08
N VAL A 54 13.40 -12.83 -22.30
CA VAL A 54 13.64 -13.58 -23.53
C VAL A 54 14.41 -12.71 -24.51
N GLY A 55 15.41 -13.28 -25.17
CA GLY A 55 16.12 -12.57 -26.23
C GLY A 55 15.27 -12.47 -27.50
N GLY A 56 15.09 -11.26 -28.03
CA GLY A 56 14.46 -11.01 -29.32
C GLY A 56 15.48 -10.92 -30.46
N ARG A 57 15.18 -11.48 -31.63
CA ARG A 57 16.06 -11.40 -32.82
C ARG A 57 15.85 -10.13 -33.65
N HIS A 58 14.66 -9.53 -33.58
CA HIS A 58 14.23 -8.42 -34.46
C HIS A 58 13.55 -7.27 -33.73
N ALA A 59 13.26 -7.43 -32.44
CA ALA A 59 12.60 -6.43 -31.61
C ALA A 59 13.14 -6.51 -30.19
N TYR A 60 13.14 -5.38 -29.49
CA TYR A 60 13.54 -5.26 -28.11
C TYR A 60 12.67 -4.21 -27.40
N ASP A 61 12.49 -4.37 -26.10
CA ASP A 61 11.85 -3.36 -25.25
C ASP A 61 12.90 -2.34 -24.83
N ALA A 62 12.82 -1.12 -25.33
CA ALA A 62 13.79 -0.07 -25.00
C ALA A 62 13.73 0.35 -23.52
N ARG A 63 12.53 0.34 -22.94
CA ARG A 63 12.28 0.64 -21.53
C ARG A 63 10.96 -0.01 -21.10
N VAL A 64 10.97 -0.63 -19.93
CA VAL A 64 9.77 -1.15 -19.27
C VAL A 64 9.66 -0.47 -17.90
N ASP A 65 8.58 0.28 -17.69
CA ASP A 65 8.25 0.87 -16.39
C ASP A 65 7.13 0.06 -15.74
N VAL A 66 7.39 -0.44 -14.54
CA VAL A 66 6.42 -1.22 -13.75
C VAL A 66 6.06 -0.42 -12.51
N ARG A 67 4.77 -0.25 -12.27
CA ARG A 67 4.25 0.42 -11.07
C ARG A 67 3.48 -0.59 -10.23
N VAL A 68 3.85 -0.69 -8.96
CA VAL A 68 3.12 -1.49 -7.97
C VAL A 68 2.25 -0.55 -7.15
N ALA A 69 0.95 -0.82 -7.10
CA ALA A 69 0.03 -0.07 -6.27
C ALA A 69 0.29 -0.38 -4.80
N GLY A 70 0.63 0.64 -4.01
CA GLY A 70 0.90 0.49 -2.58
C GLY A 70 1.87 1.55 -2.07
N ARG A 71 2.00 1.64 -0.74
CA ARG A 71 3.04 2.45 -0.12
C ARG A 71 4.38 1.73 -0.18
N GLY A 72 5.43 2.49 -0.48
CA GLY A 72 6.79 1.98 -0.41
C GLY A 72 7.26 1.78 1.04
N PRO A 73 8.29 0.96 1.26
CA PRO A 73 8.82 0.63 2.59
C PRO A 73 9.34 1.85 3.37
N ASN A 74 9.75 2.91 2.66
CA ASN A 74 10.22 4.17 3.23
C ASN A 74 9.17 5.30 3.13
N ALA A 75 7.91 4.97 2.85
CA ALA A 75 6.84 5.96 2.81
C ALA A 75 6.65 6.54 4.21
N ARG A 76 6.77 7.87 4.32
CA ARG A 76 6.47 8.55 5.58
C ARG A 76 4.97 8.49 5.85
N VAL A 77 4.64 8.17 7.10
CA VAL A 77 3.28 8.28 7.60
C VAL A 77 2.97 9.77 7.76
N GLU A 78 2.29 10.34 6.77
CA GLU A 78 1.67 11.65 6.93
C GLU A 78 0.38 11.47 7.73
N ILE A 79 0.45 11.77 9.02
CA ILE A 79 -0.72 12.00 9.84
C ILE A 79 -1.16 13.43 9.54
N ILE A 80 -2.32 13.58 8.89
CA ILE A 80 -2.89 14.90 8.64
C ILE A 80 -3.81 15.22 9.82
N THR A 81 -3.30 15.98 10.78
CA THR A 81 -4.11 16.62 11.83
C THR A 81 -4.49 18.03 11.41
N ARG A 82 -5.76 18.40 11.57
CA ARG A 82 -6.19 19.79 11.36
C ARG A 82 -5.92 20.58 12.65
N PRO A 83 -5.41 21.83 12.57
CA PRO A 83 -5.14 22.65 13.76
C PRO A 83 -6.42 22.88 14.58
N ASN A 84 -6.29 22.93 15.91
CA ASN A 84 -7.33 23.12 16.94
C ASN A 84 -8.17 21.89 17.38
N ILE A 85 -7.74 20.66 17.09
CA ILE A 85 -8.41 19.46 17.61
C ILE A 85 -7.42 18.65 18.46
N PRO A 86 -7.72 18.36 19.74
CA PRO A 86 -6.84 17.57 20.60
C PRO A 86 -6.46 16.23 19.95
N GLU A 87 -5.15 15.96 19.92
CA GLU A 87 -4.50 14.80 19.29
C GLU A 87 -4.80 13.44 19.94
N THR A 88 -5.77 13.33 20.85
CA THR A 88 -6.01 12.07 21.61
C THR A 88 -6.35 10.88 20.72
N GLY A 89 -6.88 11.10 19.51
CA GLY A 89 -7.15 10.04 18.53
C GLY A 89 -6.00 9.71 17.57
N ALA A 90 -4.98 10.57 17.46
CA ALA A 90 -3.91 10.40 16.48
C ALA A 90 -3.00 9.20 16.81
N ALA A 91 -2.77 8.94 18.10
CA ALA A 91 -1.89 7.87 18.57
C ALA A 91 -2.35 6.46 18.16
N ASN A 92 -3.66 6.27 17.95
CA ASN A 92 -4.23 4.95 17.62
C ASN A 92 -4.46 4.75 16.11
N LEU A 93 -4.30 5.79 15.28
CA LEU A 93 -4.60 5.71 13.85
C LEU A 93 -3.78 4.62 13.15
N THR A 94 -2.47 4.58 13.37
CA THR A 94 -1.58 3.59 12.74
C THR A 94 -1.97 2.17 13.13
N ALA A 95 -2.18 1.89 14.42
CA ALA A 95 -2.58 0.55 14.89
C ALA A 95 -3.96 0.13 14.32
N MET A 96 -4.93 1.04 14.30
CA MET A 96 -6.26 0.78 13.74
C MET A 96 -6.23 0.61 12.22
N LEU A 97 -5.35 1.33 11.52
CA LEU A 97 -5.09 1.19 10.09
C LEU A 97 -4.49 -0.19 9.77
N ASP A 98 -3.60 -0.69 10.63
CA ASP A 98 -3.05 -2.05 10.56
C ASP A 98 -4.06 -3.13 10.99
N GLY A 99 -5.26 -2.72 11.43
CA GLY A 99 -6.35 -3.60 11.81
C GLY A 99 -6.31 -4.09 13.26
N VAL A 100 -5.49 -3.46 14.11
CA VAL A 100 -5.36 -3.74 15.54
C VAL A 100 -5.98 -2.57 16.32
N PRO A 101 -7.32 -2.57 16.53
CA PRO A 101 -7.96 -1.55 17.34
C PRO A 101 -7.61 -1.72 18.83
N PRO A 102 -7.60 -0.64 19.62
CA PRO A 102 -7.41 -0.74 21.07
C PRO A 102 -8.58 -1.48 21.72
N ALA A 103 -8.34 -2.06 22.91
CA ALA A 103 -9.28 -2.98 23.56
C ALA A 103 -10.64 -2.37 23.92
N ASP A 104 -10.70 -1.04 24.09
CA ASP A 104 -11.89 -0.26 24.40
C ASP A 104 -12.64 0.23 23.16
N ALA A 105 -12.15 -0.05 21.95
CA ALA A 105 -12.85 0.27 20.72
C ALA A 105 -14.00 -0.73 20.44
N VAL A 106 -15.19 -0.19 20.21
CA VAL A 106 -16.40 -0.95 19.88
C VAL A 106 -16.51 -1.07 18.36
N PRO A 107 -16.54 -2.28 17.76
CA PRO A 107 -16.71 -2.43 16.31
C PRO A 107 -18.09 -1.92 15.88
N LEU A 108 -18.17 -1.30 14.71
CA LEU A 108 -19.41 -0.85 14.09
C LEU A 108 -19.66 -1.65 12.80
N SER A 109 -20.92 -1.98 12.55
CA SER A 109 -21.38 -2.51 11.27
C SER A 109 -21.31 -1.41 10.19
N VAL A 110 -20.73 -1.75 9.04
CA VAL A 110 -20.62 -0.86 7.88
C VAL A 110 -21.42 -1.44 6.73
N THR A 111 -22.39 -0.68 6.22
CA THR A 111 -23.22 -1.10 5.07
C THR A 111 -23.16 -0.06 3.96
N GLY A 112 -23.41 -0.47 2.71
CA GLY A 112 -23.36 0.40 1.53
C GLY A 112 -22.03 0.39 0.77
N ILE A 113 -21.01 -0.29 1.31
CA ILE A 113 -19.74 -0.63 0.65
C ILE A 113 -19.40 -2.11 0.90
N SER A 114 -18.43 -2.67 0.17
CA SER A 114 -17.97 -4.04 0.40
C SER A 114 -17.34 -4.18 1.81
N PRO A 115 -17.58 -5.30 2.53
CA PRO A 115 -16.91 -5.58 3.81
C PRO A 115 -15.38 -5.62 3.73
N ASP A 116 -14.83 -5.91 2.54
CA ASP A 116 -13.39 -5.91 2.30
C ASP A 116 -12.82 -4.49 2.18
N ASP A 117 -13.67 -3.50 1.86
CA ASP A 117 -13.28 -2.12 1.57
C ASP A 117 -13.55 -1.16 2.74
N GLY A 118 -14.11 -1.66 3.85
CA GLY A 118 -14.55 -0.81 4.95
C GLY A 118 -14.65 -1.53 6.29
N ARG A 119 -14.02 -0.97 7.32
CA ARG A 119 -14.23 -1.35 8.73
C ARG A 119 -14.33 -0.10 9.58
N ALA A 120 -15.17 -0.13 10.61
CA ALA A 120 -15.33 1.01 11.50
C ALA A 120 -15.34 0.59 12.96
N TRP A 121 -14.86 1.48 13.82
CA TRP A 121 -14.91 1.34 15.27
C TRP A 121 -15.30 2.66 15.92
N ARG A 122 -16.01 2.58 17.03
CA ARG A 122 -16.25 3.70 17.95
C ARG A 122 -15.26 3.62 19.09
N LEU A 123 -14.54 4.72 19.34
CA LEU A 123 -13.62 4.85 20.47
C LEU A 123 -13.80 6.24 21.07
N GLY A 124 -14.28 6.29 22.31
CA GLY A 124 -14.74 7.53 22.93
C GLY A 124 -15.92 8.15 22.17
N ASP A 125 -15.79 9.42 21.80
CA ASP A 125 -16.77 10.22 21.06
C ASP A 125 -16.54 10.22 19.53
N LYS A 126 -15.54 9.48 19.07
CA LYS A 126 -15.13 9.44 17.65
C LYS A 126 -15.44 8.10 17.02
N ILE A 127 -15.60 8.16 15.70
CA ILE A 127 -15.65 7.00 14.82
C ILE A 127 -14.35 6.95 14.03
N TYR A 128 -13.76 5.77 13.93
CA TYR A 128 -12.57 5.51 13.13
C TYR A 128 -12.96 4.62 11.96
N LEU A 129 -12.94 5.16 10.74
CA LEU A 129 -13.31 4.46 9.52
C LEU A 129 -12.06 4.11 8.71
N ARG A 130 -11.76 2.83 8.59
CA ARG A 130 -10.70 2.28 7.73
C ARG A 130 -11.31 1.88 6.40
N THR A 131 -10.91 2.52 5.31
CA THR A 131 -11.52 2.29 4.00
C THR A 131 -10.59 2.59 2.83
N GLN A 132 -10.83 1.94 1.68
CA GLN A 132 -10.17 2.27 0.40
C GLN A 132 -10.78 3.49 -0.30
N TYR A 133 -11.96 3.93 0.15
CA TYR A 133 -12.65 5.10 -0.39
C TYR A 133 -12.07 6.42 0.15
N THR A 134 -12.42 7.52 -0.50
CA THR A 134 -12.16 8.87 0.05
C THR A 134 -13.40 9.38 0.78
N VAL A 135 -13.25 9.82 2.04
CA VAL A 135 -14.35 10.45 2.77
C VAL A 135 -14.60 11.86 2.25
N LEU A 136 -15.84 12.11 1.79
CA LEU A 136 -16.33 13.42 1.36
C LEU A 136 -17.08 14.14 2.49
N SER A 137 -17.86 13.42 3.28
CA SER A 137 -18.55 13.97 4.47
C SER A 137 -18.89 12.87 5.48
N PRO A 138 -19.01 13.19 6.79
CA PRO A 138 -18.73 14.50 7.40
C PRO A 138 -17.24 14.85 7.36
N GLU A 139 -16.91 16.07 7.79
CA GLU A 139 -15.50 16.47 7.92
C GLU A 139 -14.79 15.59 8.94
N TRP A 140 -13.63 15.04 8.53
CA TRP A 140 -12.76 14.25 9.38
C TRP A 140 -11.74 15.13 10.10
N THR A 141 -11.35 14.72 11.30
CA THR A 141 -10.48 15.46 12.21
C THR A 141 -9.01 15.02 12.13
N ALA A 142 -8.78 13.77 11.75
CA ALA A 142 -7.46 13.24 11.44
C ALA A 142 -7.58 12.15 10.38
N SER A 143 -6.51 11.93 9.61
CA SER A 143 -6.42 10.79 8.70
C SER A 143 -5.00 10.30 8.57
N GLU A 144 -4.87 9.02 8.25
CA GLU A 144 -3.61 8.37 7.94
C GLU A 144 -3.81 7.39 6.79
N ASN A 145 -2.98 7.50 5.75
CA ASN A 145 -3.00 6.54 4.64
C ASN A 145 -2.17 5.30 5.01
N GLY A 146 -2.46 4.15 4.40
CA GLY A 146 -1.79 2.88 4.62
C GLY A 146 -1.41 2.18 3.32
N LEU A 147 -1.03 0.90 3.42
CA LEU A 147 -0.74 0.06 2.25
C LEU A 147 -2.01 -0.26 1.46
N GLY A 148 -1.86 -0.55 0.17
CA GLY A 148 -2.98 -1.00 -0.68
C GLY A 148 -4.12 0.01 -0.85
N GLY A 149 -3.86 1.31 -0.66
CA GLY A 149 -4.89 2.35 -0.80
C GLY A 149 -5.83 2.49 0.39
N MET A 150 -5.63 1.71 1.47
CA MET A 150 -6.39 1.88 2.71
C MET A 150 -6.06 3.22 3.37
N THR A 151 -7.07 3.87 3.95
CA THR A 151 -6.92 5.07 4.75
C THR A 151 -7.80 4.94 5.99
N ILE A 152 -7.29 5.35 7.14
CA ILE A 152 -8.07 5.50 8.37
C ILE A 152 -8.45 6.97 8.53
N TYR A 153 -9.72 7.23 8.87
CA TYR A 153 -10.24 8.57 9.13
C TYR A 153 -10.84 8.62 10.54
N ALA A 154 -10.49 9.64 11.31
CA ALA A 154 -11.13 9.97 12.58
C ALA A 154 -12.29 10.95 12.33
N LEU A 155 -13.52 10.45 12.43
CA LEU A 155 -14.76 11.15 12.17
C LEU A 155 -15.44 11.56 13.50
N PRO A 156 -16.24 12.64 13.49
CA PRO A 156 -17.22 12.85 14.55
C PRO A 156 -18.22 11.68 14.57
N SER A 157 -18.90 11.49 15.71
CA SER A 157 -20.00 10.52 15.79
C SER A 157 -21.07 10.82 14.74
N THR A 158 -21.27 9.88 13.79
CA THR A 158 -22.20 10.01 12.67
C THR A 158 -22.75 8.64 12.28
N PRO A 159 -24.03 8.53 11.91
CA PRO A 159 -24.58 7.28 11.38
C PRO A 159 -24.31 7.09 9.88
N VAL A 160 -23.88 8.14 9.17
CA VAL A 160 -23.74 8.12 7.70
C VAL A 160 -22.45 8.81 7.27
N VAL A 161 -21.77 8.22 6.29
CA VAL A 161 -20.56 8.75 5.66
C VAL A 161 -20.73 8.75 4.14
N LEU A 162 -20.52 9.90 3.50
CA LEU A 162 -20.43 10.01 2.05
C LEU A 162 -18.99 9.72 1.61
N LEU A 163 -18.85 8.81 0.67
CA LEU A 163 -17.58 8.29 0.19
C LEU A 163 -17.48 8.53 -1.32
N SER A 164 -16.26 8.65 -1.84
CA SER A 164 -15.97 8.65 -3.27
C SER A 164 -15.01 7.50 -3.60
N ASP A 165 -15.37 6.73 -4.62
CA ASP A 165 -14.49 5.71 -5.19
C ASP A 165 -13.30 6.38 -5.90
N ARG A 166 -12.09 6.02 -5.50
CA ARG A 166 -10.87 6.68 -5.99
C ARG A 166 -10.56 6.41 -7.46
N ASN A 167 -11.09 5.33 -8.02
CA ASN A 167 -10.83 4.92 -9.39
C ASN A 167 -11.85 5.52 -10.36
N THR A 168 -13.11 5.58 -9.93
CA THR A 168 -14.25 5.99 -10.77
C THR A 168 -14.77 7.39 -10.45
N GLY A 169 -14.42 7.94 -9.29
CA GLY A 169 -14.96 9.20 -8.77
C GLY A 169 -16.41 9.11 -8.29
N ARG A 170 -17.06 7.95 -8.42
CA ARG A 170 -18.48 7.78 -8.08
C ARG A 170 -18.68 7.88 -6.57
N SER A 171 -19.68 8.64 -6.17
CA SER A 171 -20.07 8.73 -4.76
C SER A 171 -20.91 7.53 -4.32
N VAL A 172 -20.62 7.02 -3.12
CA VAL A 172 -21.38 5.97 -2.43
C VAL A 172 -21.62 6.39 -0.99
N THR A 173 -22.66 5.86 -0.36
CA THR A 173 -23.01 6.18 1.03
C THR A 173 -22.80 4.96 1.90
N ALA A 174 -21.96 5.10 2.92
CA ALA A 174 -21.82 4.11 3.98
C ALA A 174 -22.71 4.46 5.18
N ARG A 175 -23.41 3.47 5.74
CA ARG A 175 -24.13 3.61 7.02
C ARG A 175 -23.41 2.83 8.10
N LEU A 176 -23.32 3.46 9.27
CA LEU A 176 -22.64 2.95 10.45
C LEU A 176 -23.68 2.67 11.54
N SER A 177 -23.64 1.47 12.10
CA SER A 177 -24.49 1.10 13.24
C SER A 177 -23.69 0.26 14.24
N GLU A 178 -24.17 0.22 15.48
CA GLU A 178 -23.71 -0.79 16.45
C GLU A 178 -24.19 -2.20 16.04
#